data_AF-A0A453JRK0-F1
#
_entry.id   AF-A0A453JRK0-F1
#
_cell.length_a   1.000
_cell.length_b   1.000
_cell.length_c   1.000
_cell.angle_alpha   90.00
_cell.angle_beta   90.00
_cell.angle_gamma   90.00
#
_symmetry.space_group_name_H-M   'P 1'
#
loop_
_entity.id
_entity.type
_entity.pdbx_description
1 polymer ?
#
loop_
_entity_poly.entity_id
_entity_poly.type
_entity_poly.pdbx_seq_one_letter_code
_entity_poly.pdbx_strand_id
1 'polypeptide(L)'
;MFSFQGTLHDLGQTGAGAFQFPVFHEKHPCIQASVHIANVQKTWYSFEDDRIHKDRFLMAIGLGTPAFVNLVTIDTGSTLSWVQCRPCPIRCHNQDEEAGRIFDPLQSSTYQSVGCSTEDCGYVHETLGIPFGCNEEQDSCLYSLRYASEEYTAGSLVKDKLTLGNNFSIDDFMFGCSGDDRYNAADAGIIGFGGATYSFFRQVVRHTNYTAFSHCFPGNH
;
A
#
# COMPACT_ATOMS: atom_id res chain seq x y z
N MET A 1 9.07 1.60 18.16
CA MET A 1 9.78 2.44 17.20
C MET A 1 9.90 1.58 15.98
N PHE A 2 9.14 1.84 14.92
CA PHE A 2 9.39 1.19 13.63
C PHE A 2 10.69 1.75 13.09
N SER A 3 11.71 0.93 12.93
CA SER A 3 12.98 1.35 12.33
C SER A 3 13.04 0.82 10.91
N PHE A 4 13.54 1.64 9.99
CA PHE A 4 13.70 1.30 8.58
C PHE A 4 15.20 1.19 8.31
N GLN A 5 15.82 0.12 8.79
CA GLN A 5 17.23 -0.16 8.55
C GLN A 5 17.45 -1.68 8.51
N GLY A 6 17.32 -2.35 7.37
CA GLY A 6 17.51 -3.80 7.39
C GLY A 6 17.58 -4.46 6.03
N THR A 7 18.22 -5.63 6.02
CA THR A 7 18.19 -6.56 4.89
C THR A 7 16.87 -7.36 4.92
N LEU A 8 16.57 -8.14 3.87
CA LEU A 8 15.33 -8.94 3.75
C LEU A 8 15.08 -9.87 4.94
N HIS A 9 16.13 -10.19 5.69
CA HIS A 9 16.09 -11.01 6.89
C HIS A 9 15.44 -10.34 8.11
N ASP A 10 15.26 -9.01 8.09
CA ASP A 10 14.68 -8.23 9.20
C ASP A 10 13.19 -7.93 9.00
N LEU A 11 12.53 -8.60 8.04
CA LEU A 11 11.09 -8.50 7.82
C LEU A 11 10.32 -9.18 8.94
N GLY A 12 9.88 -8.40 9.92
CA GLY A 12 8.97 -8.89 10.94
C GLY A 12 9.03 -8.12 12.25
N GLN A 13 8.39 -8.70 13.25
CA GLN A 13 8.39 -8.18 14.60
C GLN A 13 9.75 -8.51 15.26
N THR A 14 10.49 -7.48 15.65
CA THR A 14 11.68 -7.62 16.50
C THR A 14 11.31 -8.27 17.84
N GLY A 15 12.29 -8.84 18.56
CA GLY A 15 12.06 -9.39 19.90
C GLY A 15 11.50 -8.39 20.94
N ALA A 16 11.57 -7.09 20.64
CA ALA A 16 10.96 -6.02 21.44
C ALA A 16 9.51 -5.70 21.03
N GLY A 17 9.01 -6.28 19.94
CA GLY A 17 7.64 -6.10 19.44
C GLY A 17 7.52 -5.08 18.29
N ALA A 18 8.62 -4.47 17.84
CA ALA A 18 8.62 -3.41 16.84
C ALA A 18 8.69 -4.00 15.44
N PHE A 19 7.99 -3.43 14.46
CA PHE A 19 8.08 -3.88 13.08
C PHE A 19 9.15 -3.12 12.32
N GLN A 20 9.87 -3.88 11.52
CA GLN A 20 10.93 -3.42 10.66
C GLN A 20 10.68 -3.98 9.27
N PHE A 21 10.83 -3.12 8.28
CA PHE A 21 10.76 -3.52 6.88
C PHE A 21 11.79 -2.72 6.09
N PRO A 22 12.38 -3.33 5.06
CA PRO A 22 13.32 -2.65 4.20
C PRO A 22 12.58 -1.58 3.39
N VAL A 23 13.23 -0.42 3.25
CA VAL A 23 12.87 0.58 2.26
C VAL A 23 13.81 0.41 1.10
N PHE A 24 13.26 0.35 -0.10
CA PHE A 24 14.06 0.23 -1.30
C PHE A 24 14.29 1.61 -1.92
N HIS A 25 15.54 1.88 -2.26
CA HIS A 25 16.00 3.02 -3.05
C HIS A 25 17.18 2.57 -3.90
N GLU A 26 17.08 2.75 -5.23
CA GLU A 26 18.06 2.58 -6.31
C GLU A 26 18.93 1.29 -6.38
N LYS A 27 19.40 0.67 -5.28
CA LYS A 27 20.39 -0.44 -5.28
C LYS A 27 20.33 -1.37 -4.04
N HIS A 28 19.15 -1.85 -3.64
CA HIS A 28 19.04 -2.64 -2.39
C HIS A 28 19.24 -4.17 -2.60
N PRO A 29 20.07 -4.89 -1.82
CA PRO A 29 20.31 -6.34 -1.92
C PRO A 29 19.07 -7.24 -1.77
N CYS A 30 17.97 -6.67 -1.27
CA CYS A 30 16.67 -7.35 -1.22
C CYS A 30 15.99 -7.52 -2.58
N ILE A 31 16.43 -6.76 -3.57
CA ILE A 31 16.06 -6.92 -4.98
C ILE A 31 16.74 -8.18 -5.56
N GLN A 32 17.84 -8.65 -4.95
CA GLN A 32 18.61 -9.81 -5.39
C GLN A 32 18.42 -11.07 -4.53
N ALA A 33 18.06 -10.92 -3.25
CA ALA A 33 17.82 -12.05 -2.37
C ALA A 33 16.39 -12.58 -2.56
N SER A 34 16.31 -13.82 -3.00
CA SER A 34 15.09 -14.55 -3.33
C SER A 34 14.10 -14.52 -2.17
N VAL A 35 13.00 -13.78 -2.30
CA VAL A 35 11.86 -13.95 -1.41
C VAL A 35 11.29 -15.33 -1.70
N HIS A 36 11.55 -16.30 -0.82
CA HIS A 36 10.84 -17.57 -0.80
C HIS A 36 9.42 -17.33 -0.29
N ILE A 37 8.59 -16.65 -1.10
CA ILE A 37 7.14 -16.79 -1.00
C ILE A 37 6.88 -18.21 -1.50
N ALA A 38 6.60 -19.13 -0.57
CA ALA A 38 6.30 -20.51 -0.91
C ALA A 38 5.17 -20.52 -1.96
N ASN A 39 5.49 -21.00 -3.17
CA ASN A 39 4.67 -21.12 -4.37
C ASN A 39 4.64 -19.98 -5.41
N VAL A 40 5.50 -18.97 -5.33
CA VAL A 40 5.68 -18.05 -6.47
C VAL A 40 6.85 -18.53 -7.34
N GLN A 41 6.55 -18.87 -8.60
CA GLN A 41 7.52 -19.44 -9.53
C GLN A 41 8.76 -18.54 -9.71
N LYS A 42 9.87 -19.27 -9.82
CA LYS A 42 11.26 -18.86 -9.77
C LYS A 42 11.67 -18.13 -11.06
N THR A 43 11.25 -16.88 -11.25
CA THR A 43 11.78 -15.99 -12.31
C THR A 43 11.60 -14.52 -11.92
N TRP A 44 12.36 -14.05 -10.94
CA TRP A 44 12.51 -12.61 -10.66
C TRP A 44 13.93 -12.24 -11.09
N TYR A 45 14.05 -11.81 -12.34
CA TYR A 45 15.32 -11.37 -12.93
C TYR A 45 15.76 -10.05 -12.29
N SER A 46 17.06 -9.81 -12.30
CA SER A 46 17.75 -8.63 -11.77
C SER A 46 17.16 -7.31 -12.28
N PHE A 47 16.72 -6.46 -11.35
CA PHE A 47 16.16 -5.13 -11.63
C PHE A 47 17.24 -4.04 -11.50
N GLU A 48 17.77 -3.64 -12.66
CA GLU A 48 18.57 -2.41 -12.86
C GLU A 48 17.67 -1.28 -13.41
N ASP A 49 16.36 -1.31 -13.13
CA ASP A 49 15.39 -0.40 -13.73
C ASP A 49 15.01 0.79 -12.81
N ASP A 50 15.55 1.96 -13.16
CA ASP A 50 15.30 3.23 -12.48
C ASP A 50 13.87 3.78 -12.71
N ARG A 51 13.06 3.17 -13.59
CA ARG A 51 11.71 3.67 -13.93
C ARG A 51 10.72 3.63 -12.78
N ILE A 52 10.84 2.65 -11.88
CA ILE A 52 9.92 2.49 -10.73
C ILE A 52 10.34 3.39 -9.56
N HIS A 53 11.63 3.74 -9.48
CA HIS A 53 12.25 4.33 -8.29
C HIS A 53 12.40 5.86 -8.34
N LYS A 54 11.93 6.52 -9.41
CA LYS A 54 12.09 7.95 -9.70
C LYS A 54 11.89 8.87 -8.47
N ASP A 55 12.96 9.08 -7.70
CA ASP A 55 13.02 9.82 -6.44
C ASP A 55 12.01 9.36 -5.36
N ARG A 56 11.68 8.07 -5.32
CA ARG A 56 10.65 7.49 -4.43
C ARG A 56 11.21 6.39 -3.54
N PHE A 57 10.70 6.36 -2.31
CA PHE A 57 10.98 5.29 -1.35
C PHE A 57 9.84 4.28 -1.35
N LEU A 58 10.16 3.02 -1.65
CA LEU A 58 9.17 1.96 -1.82
C LEU A 58 9.18 1.00 -0.64
N MET A 59 8.01 0.44 -0.32
CA MET A 59 7.86 -0.73 0.54
C MET A 59 7.03 -1.81 -0.14
N ALA A 60 7.34 -3.07 0.16
CA ALA A 60 6.55 -4.21 -0.28
C ALA A 60 5.40 -4.49 0.70
N ILE A 61 4.19 -4.64 0.17
CA ILE A 61 3.01 -5.08 0.92
C ILE A 61 2.37 -6.28 0.21
N GLY A 62 1.73 -7.16 0.98
CA GLY A 62 0.82 -8.17 0.45
C GLY A 62 -0.63 -7.78 0.73
N LEU A 63 -1.50 -7.80 -0.27
CA LEU A 63 -2.93 -7.54 -0.12
C LEU A 63 -3.75 -8.78 -0.50
N GLY A 64 -4.72 -9.14 0.33
CA GLY A 64 -5.66 -10.21 0.03
C GLY A 64 -5.24 -11.62 0.44
N THR A 65 -6.13 -12.57 0.16
CA THR A 65 -5.94 -14.00 0.39
C THR A 65 -6.30 -14.79 -0.87
N PRO A 66 -5.33 -15.39 -1.58
CA PRO A 66 -3.87 -15.32 -1.35
C PRO A 66 -3.31 -13.91 -1.59
N ALA A 67 -2.13 -13.64 -1.01
CA ALA A 67 -1.54 -12.31 -1.05
C ALA A 67 -1.06 -11.89 -2.46
N PHE A 68 -1.49 -10.71 -2.89
CA PHE A 68 -0.99 -9.94 -4.02
C PHE A 68 0.14 -9.04 -3.55
N VAL A 69 1.38 -9.34 -3.95
CA VAL A 69 2.54 -8.50 -3.63
C VAL A 69 2.51 -7.24 -4.48
N ASN A 70 2.66 -6.08 -3.82
CA ASN A 70 2.65 -4.76 -4.42
C ASN A 70 3.80 -3.92 -3.83
N LEU A 71 4.59 -3.25 -4.68
CA LEU A 71 5.52 -2.20 -4.27
C LEU A 71 4.78 -0.87 -4.26
N VAL A 72 4.81 -0.16 -3.14
CA VAL A 72 4.06 1.10 -2.96
C VAL A 72 4.97 2.21 -2.46
N THR A 73 4.75 3.44 -2.94
CA THR A 73 5.44 4.63 -2.46
C THR A 73 5.04 4.96 -1.03
N ILE A 74 6.03 5.14 -0.15
CA ILE A 74 5.85 5.62 1.21
C ILE A 74 5.59 7.14 1.18
N ASP A 75 4.42 7.55 1.63
CA ASP A 75 4.04 8.96 1.69
C ASP A 75 3.66 9.38 3.12
N THR A 76 4.50 10.19 3.75
CA THR A 76 4.23 10.74 5.09
C THR A 76 3.29 11.94 5.08
N GLY A 77 3.04 12.54 3.91
CA GLY A 77 2.11 13.65 3.72
C GLY A 77 0.66 13.20 3.50
N SER A 78 0.45 11.94 3.07
CA SER A 78 -0.88 11.38 2.83
C SER A 78 -1.41 10.56 4.00
N THR A 79 -2.72 10.64 4.22
CA THR A 79 -3.43 9.81 5.20
C THR A 79 -4.00 8.54 4.55
N LEU A 80 -4.72 8.64 3.44
CA LEU A 80 -5.30 7.46 2.77
C LEU A 80 -4.22 6.68 2.01
N SER A 81 -4.14 5.37 2.27
CA SER A 81 -3.38 4.45 1.42
C SER A 81 -4.25 3.98 0.26
N TRP A 82 -3.69 3.79 -0.93
CA TRP A 82 -4.41 3.27 -2.08
C TRP A 82 -3.49 2.50 -3.03
N VAL A 83 -4.06 1.55 -3.77
CA VAL A 83 -3.39 0.82 -4.85
C VAL A 83 -4.24 0.80 -6.11
N GLN A 84 -3.61 0.62 -7.28
CA GLN A 84 -4.33 0.38 -8.52
C GLN A 84 -5.03 -0.97 -8.48
N CYS A 85 -6.30 -0.97 -8.90
CA CYS A 85 -7.17 -2.13 -8.88
C CYS A 85 -7.71 -2.51 -10.26
N ARG A 86 -8.18 -3.76 -10.37
CA ARG A 86 -9.03 -4.22 -11.46
C ARG A 86 -10.51 -4.30 -11.03
N PRO A 87 -11.45 -4.02 -11.95
CA PRO A 87 -11.23 -3.44 -13.27
C PRO A 87 -10.80 -1.97 -13.19
N CYS A 88 -10.12 -1.49 -14.24
CA CYS A 88 -9.79 -0.07 -14.45
C CYS A 88 -10.79 0.53 -15.46
N PRO A 89 -11.98 0.99 -15.03
CA PRO A 89 -13.05 1.40 -15.94
C PRO A 89 -12.78 2.67 -16.74
N ILE A 90 -11.99 3.61 -16.21
CA ILE A 90 -11.80 4.94 -16.82
C ILE A 90 -10.39 5.07 -17.40
N ARG A 91 -9.39 5.23 -16.53
CA ARG A 91 -7.99 5.37 -16.89
C ARG A 91 -7.16 5.06 -15.67
N CYS A 92 -6.10 4.30 -15.81
CA CYS A 92 -5.15 4.10 -14.72
C CYS A 92 -3.72 4.25 -15.25
N HIS A 93 -2.77 4.48 -14.34
CA HIS A 93 -1.37 4.54 -14.67
C HIS A 93 -0.82 3.19 -15.14
N ASN A 94 0.35 3.22 -15.77
CA ASN A 94 1.02 2.00 -16.20
C ASN A 94 1.86 1.46 -15.04
N GLN A 95 1.22 0.67 -14.17
CA GLN A 95 1.93 -0.09 -13.12
C GLN A 95 2.85 -1.12 -13.77
N ASP A 96 4.13 -1.11 -13.38
CA ASP A 96 5.12 -2.06 -13.86
C ASP A 96 4.85 -3.47 -13.31
N GLU A 97 5.14 -4.50 -14.09
CA GLU A 97 4.99 -5.89 -13.64
C GLU A 97 5.93 -6.21 -12.47
N GLU A 98 7.07 -5.52 -12.40
CA GLU A 98 8.04 -5.64 -11.31
C GLU A 98 7.54 -5.02 -9.99
N ALA A 99 6.62 -4.04 -10.09
CA ALA A 99 5.92 -3.49 -8.92
C ALA A 99 4.85 -4.46 -8.37
N GLY A 100 4.63 -5.59 -9.04
CA GLY A 100 3.72 -6.64 -8.63
C GLY A 100 2.44 -6.70 -9.46
N ARG A 101 1.58 -7.66 -9.14
CA ARG A 101 0.31 -7.83 -9.85
C ARG A 101 -0.69 -6.80 -9.38
N ILE A 102 -1.31 -6.08 -10.32
CA ILE A 102 -2.46 -5.20 -10.05
C ILE A 102 -3.48 -5.96 -9.21
N PHE A 103 -3.90 -5.37 -8.10
CA PHE A 103 -4.81 -6.01 -7.15
C PHE A 103 -6.18 -6.24 -7.80
N ASP A 104 -6.69 -7.46 -7.67
CA ASP A 104 -8.02 -7.83 -8.13
C ASP A 104 -8.85 -8.24 -6.91
N PRO A 105 -9.75 -7.37 -6.42
CA PRO A 105 -10.62 -7.66 -5.29
C PRO A 105 -11.36 -8.99 -5.40
N LEU A 106 -11.76 -9.38 -6.61
CA LEU A 106 -12.53 -10.60 -6.84
C LEU A 106 -11.69 -11.88 -6.68
N GLN A 107 -10.37 -11.76 -6.65
CA GLN A 107 -9.44 -12.87 -6.45
C GLN A 107 -8.96 -13.00 -5.00
N SER A 108 -9.44 -12.15 -4.09
CA SER A 108 -9.16 -12.25 -2.67
C SER A 108 -10.36 -12.79 -1.91
N SER A 109 -10.17 -13.86 -1.14
CA SER A 109 -11.23 -14.44 -0.30
C SER A 109 -11.50 -13.64 0.98
N THR A 110 -10.65 -12.67 1.31
CA THR A 110 -10.77 -11.80 2.51
C THR A 110 -11.21 -10.38 2.17
N TYR A 111 -11.48 -10.11 0.89
CA TYR A 111 -11.98 -8.83 0.41
C TYR A 111 -13.34 -8.47 1.02
N GLN A 112 -13.47 -7.21 1.43
CA GLN A 112 -14.71 -6.61 1.90
C GLN A 112 -14.86 -5.19 1.33
N SER A 113 -16.05 -4.87 0.83
CA SER A 113 -16.40 -3.49 0.46
C SER A 113 -16.67 -2.65 1.71
N VAL A 114 -16.30 -1.37 1.70
CA VAL A 114 -16.74 -0.42 2.72
C VAL A 114 -18.10 0.16 2.30
N GLY A 115 -19.15 -0.15 3.06
CA GLY A 115 -20.51 0.33 2.80
C GLY A 115 -20.65 1.84 2.92
N CYS A 116 -21.61 2.42 2.19
CA CYS A 116 -21.82 3.87 2.15
C CYS A 116 -22.26 4.46 3.48
N SER A 117 -23.03 3.70 4.27
CA SER A 117 -23.53 4.14 5.58
C SER A 117 -22.59 3.85 6.74
N THR A 118 -21.36 3.39 6.46
CA THR A 118 -20.38 3.09 7.50
C THR A 118 -19.75 4.35 8.08
N GLU A 119 -19.41 4.32 9.37
CA GLU A 119 -18.65 5.40 10.02
C GLU A 119 -17.30 5.64 9.32
N ASP A 120 -16.65 4.56 8.85
CA ASP A 120 -15.41 4.63 8.09
C ASP A 120 -15.56 5.49 6.83
N CYS A 121 -16.64 5.29 6.07
CA CYS A 121 -16.90 6.08 4.87
C CYS A 121 -17.07 7.57 5.19
N GLY A 122 -17.92 7.90 6.16
CA GLY A 122 -18.12 9.29 6.58
C GLY A 122 -16.85 9.95 7.10
N TYR A 123 -16.10 9.24 7.95
CA TYR A 123 -14.88 9.73 8.56
C TYR A 123 -13.76 9.99 7.54
N VAL A 124 -13.61 9.14 6.51
CA VAL A 124 -12.65 9.36 5.43
C VAL A 124 -12.99 10.62 4.64
N HIS A 125 -14.26 10.81 4.27
CA HIS A 125 -14.70 12.01 3.55
C HIS A 125 -14.49 13.29 4.34
N GLU A 126 -14.87 13.29 5.62
CA GLU A 126 -14.66 14.41 6.54
C GLU A 126 -13.18 14.75 6.69
N THR A 127 -12.34 13.74 6.97
CA THR A 127 -10.92 13.95 7.26
C THR A 127 -10.14 14.40 6.02
N LEU A 128 -10.49 13.88 4.83
CA LEU A 128 -9.88 14.29 3.56
C LEU A 128 -10.47 15.61 3.01
N GLY A 129 -11.60 16.08 3.56
CA GLY A 129 -12.30 17.26 3.05
C GLY A 129 -12.83 17.09 1.63
N ILE A 130 -13.20 15.88 1.25
CA ILE A 130 -13.71 15.55 -0.09
C ILE A 130 -15.23 15.35 -0.07
N PRO A 131 -15.95 15.64 -1.18
CA PRO A 131 -17.39 15.41 -1.27
C PRO A 131 -17.73 13.93 -1.05
N PHE A 132 -18.81 13.67 -0.31
CA PHE A 132 -19.31 12.31 -0.10
C PHE A 132 -19.62 11.61 -1.43
N GLY A 133 -19.03 10.43 -1.65
CA GLY A 133 -19.22 9.59 -2.81
C GLY A 133 -19.70 8.19 -2.41
N CYS A 134 -20.69 7.67 -3.14
CA CYS A 134 -21.23 6.33 -2.93
C CYS A 134 -21.71 5.75 -4.26
N ASN A 135 -21.46 4.46 -4.47
CA ASN A 135 -22.20 3.65 -5.43
C ASN A 135 -23.34 2.95 -4.69
N GLU A 136 -24.56 3.48 -4.83
CA GLU A 136 -25.74 2.99 -4.12
C GLU A 136 -26.14 1.57 -4.53
N GLU A 137 -25.92 1.18 -5.80
CA GLU A 137 -26.29 -0.15 -6.29
C GLU A 137 -25.43 -1.26 -5.67
N GLN A 138 -24.16 -0.95 -5.39
CA GLN A 138 -23.19 -1.90 -4.84
C GLN A 138 -22.93 -1.71 -3.35
N ASP A 139 -23.57 -0.73 -2.71
CA ASP A 139 -23.24 -0.24 -1.36
C ASP A 139 -21.73 -0.11 -1.17
N SER A 140 -21.09 0.71 -2.02
CA SER A 140 -19.64 0.92 -2.02
C SER A 140 -19.30 2.39 -1.84
N CYS A 141 -18.54 2.69 -0.79
CA CYS A 141 -18.04 4.02 -0.48
C CYS A 141 -16.98 4.44 -1.50
N LEU A 142 -17.22 5.52 -2.23
CA LEU A 142 -16.30 6.02 -3.24
C LEU A 142 -15.39 7.11 -2.65
N TYR A 143 -14.21 7.29 -3.22
CA TYR A 143 -13.33 8.41 -2.89
C TYR A 143 -12.72 9.00 -4.16
N SER A 144 -12.28 10.26 -4.08
CA SER A 144 -11.47 10.91 -5.10
C SER A 144 -10.50 11.88 -4.44
N LEU A 145 -9.21 11.72 -4.73
CA LEU A 145 -8.12 12.53 -4.21
C LEU A 145 -7.34 13.17 -5.35
N ARG A 146 -6.89 14.40 -5.13
CA ARG A 146 -5.99 15.11 -6.04
C ARG A 146 -4.77 15.62 -5.27
N TYR A 147 -3.60 15.34 -5.82
CA TYR A 147 -2.30 15.76 -5.31
C TYR A 147 -1.88 17.09 -5.94
N ALA A 148 -0.92 17.78 -5.30
CA ALA A 148 -0.43 19.08 -5.74
C ALA A 148 0.20 19.06 -7.15
N SER A 149 0.63 17.88 -7.62
CA SER A 149 1.26 17.59 -8.91
C SER A 149 0.27 17.28 -10.05
N GLU A 150 -1.01 17.62 -9.89
CA GLU A 150 -2.14 17.22 -10.78
C GLU A 150 -2.40 15.71 -10.86
N GLU A 151 -1.64 14.90 -10.13
CA GLU A 151 -1.90 13.48 -9.94
C GLU A 151 -3.21 13.29 -9.17
N TYR A 152 -3.93 12.22 -9.47
CA TYR A 152 -5.19 11.91 -8.79
C TYR A 152 -5.41 10.40 -8.72
N THR A 153 -6.25 10.00 -7.77
CA THR A 153 -6.80 8.64 -7.67
C THR A 153 -8.27 8.74 -7.28
N ALA A 154 -9.09 7.88 -7.86
CA ALA A 154 -10.49 7.71 -7.54
C ALA A 154 -10.86 6.23 -7.62
N GLY A 155 -11.74 5.82 -6.72
CA GLY A 155 -12.04 4.41 -6.56
C GLY A 155 -13.00 4.15 -5.41
N SER A 156 -13.01 2.90 -4.94
CA SER A 156 -13.81 2.48 -3.79
C SER A 156 -12.92 2.30 -2.56
N LEU A 157 -13.44 2.61 -1.37
CA LEU A 157 -12.82 2.18 -0.12
C LEU A 157 -13.13 0.71 0.12
N VAL A 158 -12.10 -0.05 0.45
CA VAL A 158 -12.19 -1.50 0.66
C VAL A 158 -11.40 -1.89 1.89
N LYS A 159 -11.69 -3.07 2.42
CA LYS A 159 -10.93 -3.73 3.47
C LYS A 159 -10.44 -5.08 2.96
N ASP A 160 -9.21 -5.42 3.28
CA ASP A 160 -8.68 -6.76 3.02
C ASP A 160 -7.55 -7.10 4.00
N LYS A 161 -7.04 -8.32 3.92
CA LYS A 161 -5.85 -8.74 4.66
C LYS A 161 -4.62 -8.03 4.12
N LEU A 162 -3.90 -7.35 5.00
CA LEU A 162 -2.57 -6.81 4.74
C LEU A 162 -1.52 -7.76 5.32
N THR A 163 -0.50 -8.07 4.54
CA THR A 163 0.68 -8.84 4.96
C THR A 163 1.93 -7.98 4.83
N LEU A 164 2.74 -7.91 5.89
CA LEU A 164 4.02 -7.23 5.91
C LEU A 164 5.12 -8.26 6.23
N GLY A 165 5.99 -8.49 5.26
CA GLY A 165 7.02 -9.52 5.37
C GLY A 165 6.44 -10.92 5.54
N ASN A 166 7.15 -11.78 6.26
CA ASN A 166 6.78 -13.21 6.36
C ASN A 166 5.90 -13.53 7.56
N ASN A 167 5.88 -12.67 8.59
CA ASN A 167 5.39 -13.04 9.92
C ASN A 167 4.31 -12.09 10.48
N PHE A 168 3.88 -11.10 9.71
CA PHE A 168 2.87 -10.15 10.17
C PHE A 168 1.77 -9.99 9.16
N SER A 169 0.54 -10.13 9.64
CA SER A 169 -0.64 -9.76 8.89
C SER A 169 -1.66 -9.13 9.80
N ILE A 170 -2.40 -8.19 9.26
CA ILE A 170 -3.60 -7.64 9.88
C ILE A 170 -4.78 -7.91 8.94
N ASP A 171 -5.89 -8.30 9.52
CA ASP A 171 -7.16 -8.39 8.80
C ASP A 171 -7.82 -7.01 8.77
N ASP A 172 -8.79 -6.85 7.88
CA ASP A 172 -9.60 -5.63 7.76
C ASP A 172 -8.79 -4.33 7.54
N PHE A 173 -7.62 -4.42 6.89
CA PHE A 173 -6.84 -3.25 6.50
C PHE A 173 -7.60 -2.45 5.45
N MET A 174 -7.94 -1.21 5.79
CA MET A 174 -8.70 -0.32 4.93
C MET A 174 -7.78 0.48 4.00
N PHE A 175 -8.09 0.48 2.71
CA PHE A 175 -7.37 1.23 1.69
C PHE A 175 -8.29 1.61 0.52
N GLY A 176 -7.81 2.53 -0.33
CA GLY A 176 -8.46 2.88 -1.59
C GLY A 176 -8.10 1.90 -2.69
N CYS A 177 -9.12 1.32 -3.31
CA CYS A 177 -8.98 0.50 -4.51
C CYS A 177 -9.25 1.36 -5.74
N SER A 178 -8.18 1.84 -6.37
CA SER A 178 -8.23 2.84 -7.45
C SER A 178 -8.66 2.19 -8.77
N GLY A 179 -9.74 2.71 -9.35
CA GLY A 179 -10.23 2.34 -10.69
C GLY A 179 -10.12 3.48 -11.72
N ASP A 180 -9.69 4.66 -11.27
CA ASP A 180 -9.39 5.82 -12.10
C ASP A 180 -8.26 6.62 -11.46
N ASP A 181 -7.08 6.63 -12.08
CA ASP A 181 -5.95 7.40 -11.60
C ASP A 181 -5.06 7.96 -12.72
N ARG A 182 -4.41 9.06 -12.35
CA ARG A 182 -3.25 9.60 -13.04
C ARG A 182 -2.15 9.71 -12.02
N TYR A 183 -1.21 8.79 -12.09
CA TYR A 183 -0.07 8.71 -11.19
C TYR A 183 1.21 8.62 -11.99
N ASN A 184 2.18 9.48 -11.68
CA ASN A 184 3.43 9.64 -12.41
C ASN A 184 4.54 8.77 -11.81
N ALA A 185 4.21 7.51 -11.53
CA ALA A 185 5.14 6.46 -11.16
C ALA A 185 4.68 5.12 -11.72
N ALA A 186 5.56 4.13 -11.64
CA ALA A 186 5.29 2.78 -12.12
C ALA A 186 5.11 1.77 -10.96
N ASP A 187 5.17 2.24 -9.72
CA ASP A 187 4.81 1.45 -8.53
C ASP A 187 3.28 1.24 -8.44
N ALA A 188 2.80 0.43 -7.50
CA ALA A 188 1.39 0.05 -7.42
C ALA A 188 0.46 1.11 -6.78
N GLY A 189 1.00 2.16 -6.18
CA GLY A 189 0.23 3.19 -5.49
C GLY A 189 0.92 3.74 -4.24
N ILE A 190 0.15 4.33 -3.33
CA ILE A 190 0.68 5.05 -2.18
C ILE A 190 0.27 4.38 -0.87
N ILE A 191 1.21 4.29 0.07
CA ILE A 191 0.95 3.93 1.45
C ILE A 191 1.09 5.17 2.36
N GLY A 192 -0.02 5.59 2.95
CA GLY A 192 -0.14 6.84 3.70
C GLY A 192 0.24 6.68 5.17
N PHE A 193 1.29 7.37 5.61
CA PHE A 193 1.79 7.36 7.00
C PHE A 193 1.24 8.50 7.87
N GLY A 194 0.22 9.20 7.37
CA GLY A 194 -0.43 10.31 8.06
C GLY A 194 -1.10 9.94 9.40
N GLY A 195 -1.66 10.97 10.04
CA GLY A 195 -2.17 10.87 11.42
C GLY A 195 -3.58 10.31 11.58
N ALA A 196 -4.36 10.16 10.50
CA ALA A 196 -5.77 9.75 10.55
C ALA A 196 -5.91 8.26 10.89
N THR A 197 -7.01 7.85 11.53
CA THR A 197 -7.21 6.47 12.02
C THR A 197 -7.12 5.39 10.94
N TYR A 198 -7.50 5.74 9.70
CA TYR A 198 -7.39 4.89 8.51
C TYR A 198 -6.03 4.97 7.80
N SER A 199 -5.08 5.76 8.30
CA SER A 199 -3.73 5.78 7.74
C SER A 199 -3.02 4.47 8.06
N PHE A 200 -2.15 4.01 7.16
CA PHE A 200 -1.42 2.74 7.32
C PHE A 200 -0.80 2.61 8.70
N PHE A 201 -0.09 3.66 9.12
CA PHE A 201 0.57 3.69 10.41
C PHE A 201 -0.41 3.49 11.57
N ARG A 202 -1.56 4.17 11.54
CA ARG A 202 -2.58 4.08 12.59
C ARG A 202 -3.32 2.75 12.62
N GLN A 203 -3.48 2.10 11.47
CA GLN A 203 -4.07 0.76 11.40
C GLN A 203 -3.09 -0.29 11.94
N VAL A 204 -1.83 -0.24 11.51
CA VAL A 204 -0.80 -1.22 11.92
C VAL A 204 -0.48 -1.10 13.41
N VAL A 205 -0.26 0.11 13.95
CA VAL A 205 0.18 0.31 15.34
C VAL A 205 -0.76 -0.30 16.39
N ARG A 206 -2.05 -0.45 16.08
CA ARG A 206 -3.05 -1.09 16.97
C ARG A 206 -2.73 -2.54 17.28
N HIS A 207 -1.95 -3.19 16.43
CA HIS A 207 -1.52 -4.57 16.57
C HIS A 207 -0.09 -4.67 17.14
N THR A 208 0.44 -3.57 17.68
CA THR A 208 1.82 -3.46 18.17
C THR A 208 1.87 -2.75 19.51
N ASN A 209 2.96 -2.91 20.25
CA ASN A 209 3.20 -2.18 21.51
C ASN A 209 3.79 -0.77 21.29
N TYR A 210 3.75 -0.25 20.06
CA TYR A 210 4.45 0.97 19.68
C TYR A 210 3.53 2.00 19.03
N THR A 211 3.82 3.27 19.28
CA THR A 211 3.04 4.42 18.80
C THR A 211 3.84 5.40 17.94
N ALA A 212 5.05 5.02 17.51
CA ALA A 212 5.95 5.85 16.71
C ALA A 212 6.73 5.05 15.66
N PHE A 213 6.93 5.63 14.46
CA PHE A 213 7.80 5.13 13.39
C PHE A 213 8.97 6.10 13.14
N SER A 214 10.06 5.61 12.56
CA SER A 214 11.27 6.39 12.26
C SER A 214 11.98 5.84 11.02
N HIS A 215 11.97 6.56 9.90
CA HIS A 215 12.68 6.14 8.68
C HIS A 215 14.12 6.67 8.63
N CYS A 216 15.02 5.94 7.98
CA CYS A 216 16.39 6.36 7.70
C CYS A 216 16.64 6.22 6.20
N PHE A 217 16.62 7.35 5.48
CA PHE A 217 16.86 7.35 4.04
C PHE A 217 18.35 7.56 3.74
N PRO A 218 18.92 6.82 2.76
CA PRO A 218 20.30 7.04 2.33
C PRO A 218 20.45 8.45 1.74
N GLY A 219 21.53 9.16 2.11
CA GLY A 219 21.73 10.58 1.76
C GLY A 219 22.36 10.86 0.40
N ASN A 220 22.60 9.84 -0.43
CA ASN A 220 23.23 10.01 -1.73
C ASN A 220 22.15 9.96 -2.81
N HIS A 221 21.73 11.15 -3.23
CA HIS A 221 20.93 11.44 -4.41
C HIS A 221 21.84 11.69 -5.62
#